data_AF-A0A3D1UVL0-F1
#
_entry.id   AF-A0A3D1UVL0-F1
#
_cell.length_a   1.000
_cell.length_b   1.000
_cell.length_c   1.000
_cell.angle_alpha   90.00
_cell.angle_beta   90.00
_cell.angle_gamma   90.00
#
_symmetry.space_group_name_H-M   'P 1'
#
loop_
_entity.id
_entity.type
_entity.pdbx_description
1 polymer ?
#
loop_
_entity_poly.entity_id
_entity_poly.type
_entity_poly.pdbx_seq_one_letter_code
_entity_poly.pdbx_strand_id
1 'polypeptide(L)'
;MMISNKEGQSWIMAKNLKKMTSKGNDNLVDEISEDFDRFEAWVIENGKYLVAGCIVLVLVVAIVFTVIVIRNSNARKSAEMFARANTLEEITAALEKAPSAASAPAARFRLASLYLEKKDYTAARAQFELIAKNTSNAFLSEKASLALGYLDELTGKKEDALKVFAGIADNMQTLPDLRAEAAYAAGRIYFEQKNYERARTYLSRFRPDSGTVTGVWGTYSNALLQKIPAAPATVKTAAEPVVKK
;
A
#
# COMPACT_ATOMS: atom_id res chain seq x y z
N MET A 1 70.39 -1.96 -34.34
CA MET A 1 70.11 -3.07 -35.27
C MET A 1 69.09 -4.01 -34.63
N MET A 2 67.79 -3.67 -34.61
CA MET A 2 66.72 -4.54 -34.10
C MET A 2 65.37 -4.16 -34.72
N ILE A 3 65.17 -4.43 -36.01
CA ILE A 3 63.82 -4.39 -36.60
C ILE A 3 63.72 -5.52 -37.63
N SER A 4 63.52 -6.76 -37.17
CA SER A 4 62.98 -7.84 -38.01
C SER A 4 62.56 -9.06 -37.16
N ASN A 5 61.56 -8.88 -36.28
CA ASN A 5 60.91 -10.04 -35.62
C ASN A 5 59.42 -9.80 -35.28
N LYS A 6 58.81 -8.69 -35.76
CA LYS A 6 57.40 -8.40 -35.48
C LYS A 6 56.44 -8.97 -36.54
N GLU A 7 56.88 -9.10 -37.79
CA GLU A 7 55.99 -9.53 -38.88
C GLU A 7 55.71 -11.05 -38.88
N GLY A 8 56.72 -11.87 -38.58
CA GLY A 8 56.54 -13.33 -38.45
C GLY A 8 55.64 -13.73 -37.28
N GLN A 9 55.77 -13.04 -36.14
CA GLN A 9 54.93 -13.26 -34.94
C GLN A 9 53.48 -12.82 -35.20
N SER A 10 53.26 -11.71 -35.92
CA SER A 10 51.92 -11.20 -36.26
C SER A 10 51.17 -12.13 -37.22
N TRP A 11 51.85 -12.66 -38.24
CA TRP A 11 51.25 -13.64 -39.17
C TRP A 11 50.91 -14.97 -38.49
N ILE A 12 51.78 -15.49 -37.61
CA ILE A 12 51.51 -16.72 -36.84
C ILE A 12 50.35 -16.51 -35.87
N MET A 13 50.29 -15.36 -35.18
CA MET A 13 49.15 -14.99 -34.32
C MET A 13 47.85 -14.89 -35.11
N ALA A 14 47.83 -14.20 -36.26
CA ALA A 14 46.63 -14.06 -37.09
C ALA A 14 46.13 -15.41 -37.64
N LYS A 15 47.06 -16.29 -38.04
CA LYS A 15 46.73 -17.66 -38.49
C LYS A 15 46.18 -18.52 -37.35
N ASN A 16 46.74 -18.39 -36.14
CA ASN A 16 46.25 -19.09 -34.95
C ASN A 16 44.91 -18.52 -34.47
N LEU A 17 44.69 -17.20 -34.54
CA LEU A 17 43.40 -16.56 -34.22
C LEU A 17 42.31 -17.06 -35.18
N LYS A 18 42.58 -17.05 -36.49
CA LYS A 18 41.63 -17.53 -37.50
C LYS A 18 41.33 -19.02 -37.36
N LYS A 19 42.33 -19.82 -36.97
CA LYS A 19 42.17 -21.25 -36.68
C LYS A 19 41.39 -21.49 -35.39
N MET A 20 41.57 -20.65 -34.35
CA MET A 20 40.79 -20.71 -33.11
C MET A 20 39.35 -20.25 -33.29
N THR A 21 39.10 -19.20 -34.08
CA THR A 21 37.74 -18.71 -34.34
C THR A 21 36.96 -19.66 -35.25
N SER A 22 37.59 -20.26 -36.26
CA SER A 22 36.97 -21.32 -37.07
C SER A 22 36.69 -22.55 -36.21
N LYS A 23 37.70 -23.07 -35.50
CA LYS A 23 37.56 -24.30 -34.71
C LYS A 23 36.59 -24.16 -33.54
N GLY A 24 36.48 -22.97 -32.94
CA GLY A 24 35.49 -22.69 -31.89
C GLY A 24 34.06 -22.56 -32.42
N ASN A 25 33.89 -22.05 -33.65
CA ASN A 25 32.59 -21.95 -34.29
C ASN A 25 32.11 -23.30 -34.82
N ASP A 26 33.01 -24.08 -35.44
CA ASP A 26 32.72 -25.42 -35.96
C ASP A 26 32.37 -26.36 -34.79
N ASN A 27 33.15 -26.33 -33.70
CA ASN A 27 32.86 -27.14 -32.50
C ASN A 27 31.54 -26.76 -31.80
N LEU A 28 31.17 -25.48 -31.75
CA LEU A 28 29.90 -25.04 -31.14
C LEU A 28 28.71 -25.45 -32.01
N VAL A 29 28.85 -25.34 -33.34
CA VAL A 29 27.82 -25.76 -34.29
C VAL A 29 27.62 -27.27 -34.22
N ASP A 30 28.71 -28.04 -34.12
CA ASP A 30 28.65 -29.50 -33.98
C ASP A 30 28.02 -29.92 -32.63
N GLU A 31 28.36 -29.26 -31.53
CA GLU A 31 27.77 -29.51 -30.20
C GLU A 31 26.26 -29.18 -30.16
N ILE A 32 25.86 -28.06 -30.76
CA ILE A 32 24.44 -27.69 -30.90
C ILE A 32 23.71 -28.69 -31.81
N SER A 33 24.36 -29.19 -32.87
CA SER A 33 23.80 -30.19 -33.77
C SER A 33 23.58 -31.52 -33.05
N GLU A 34 24.56 -32.00 -32.27
CA GLU A 34 24.42 -33.23 -31.49
C GLU A 34 23.35 -33.10 -30.40
N ASP A 35 23.29 -31.96 -29.70
CA ASP A 35 22.23 -31.68 -28.73
C ASP A 35 20.85 -31.64 -29.39
N PHE A 36 20.76 -31.12 -30.61
CA PHE A 36 19.53 -31.11 -31.40
C PHE A 36 19.11 -32.51 -31.83
N ASP A 37 20.03 -33.31 -32.39
CA ASP A 37 19.75 -34.71 -32.78
C ASP A 37 19.31 -35.55 -31.58
N ARG A 38 19.94 -35.33 -30.41
CA ARG A 38 19.57 -35.99 -29.15
C ARG A 38 18.19 -35.54 -28.66
N PHE A 39 17.86 -34.26 -28.81
CA PHE A 39 16.53 -33.75 -28.54
C PHE A 39 15.49 -34.34 -29.51
N GLU A 40 15.79 -34.43 -30.81
CA GLU A 40 14.90 -35.04 -31.81
C GLU A 40 14.61 -36.51 -31.48
N ALA A 41 15.65 -37.29 -31.20
CA ALA A 41 15.49 -38.68 -30.76
C ALA A 41 14.61 -38.78 -29.51
N TRP A 42 14.83 -37.89 -28.53
CA TRP A 42 14.04 -37.85 -27.31
C TRP A 42 12.58 -37.46 -27.56
N VAL A 43 12.31 -36.48 -28.43
CA VAL A 43 10.96 -36.04 -28.82
C VAL A 43 10.22 -37.15 -29.57
N ILE A 44 10.90 -37.89 -30.43
CA ILE A 44 10.31 -39.03 -31.15
C ILE A 44 9.90 -40.12 -30.15
N GLU A 45 10.75 -40.40 -29.16
CA GLU A 45 10.45 -41.42 -28.13
C GLU A 45 9.40 -40.96 -27.10
N ASN A 46 9.41 -39.69 -26.70
CA ASN A 46 8.62 -39.15 -25.58
C ASN A 46 7.53 -38.15 -26.00
N GLY A 47 7.29 -37.95 -27.30
CA GLY A 47 6.40 -36.91 -27.84
C GLY A 47 4.98 -36.92 -27.27
N LYS A 48 4.46 -38.10 -26.91
CA LYS A 48 3.16 -38.25 -26.24
C LYS A 48 3.07 -37.50 -24.90
N TYR A 49 4.17 -37.43 -24.13
CA TYR A 49 4.21 -36.71 -22.86
C TYR A 49 4.35 -35.19 -23.06
N LEU A 50 5.05 -34.75 -24.11
CA LEU A 50 5.08 -33.34 -24.51
C LEU A 50 3.68 -32.85 -24.90
N VAL A 51 2.97 -33.62 -25.72
CA VAL A 51 1.59 -33.30 -26.12
C VAL A 51 0.67 -33.29 -24.89
N ALA A 52 0.78 -34.29 -24.00
CA ALA A 52 0.02 -34.30 -22.74
C ALA A 52 0.32 -33.07 -21.85
N GLY A 53 1.59 -32.69 -21.74
CA GLY A 53 2.01 -31.49 -21.01
C GLY A 53 1.42 -30.20 -21.60
N CYS A 54 1.43 -30.05 -22.93
CA CYS A 54 0.80 -28.93 -23.61
C CYS A 54 -0.72 -28.90 -23.39
N ILE A 55 -1.40 -30.04 -23.44
CA ILE A 55 -2.85 -30.14 -23.16
C ILE A 55 -3.15 -29.69 -21.73
N VAL A 56 -2.38 -30.16 -20.74
CA VAL A 56 -2.53 -29.74 -19.34
C VAL A 56 -2.31 -28.24 -19.20
N LEU A 57 -1.28 -27.68 -19.85
CA LEU A 57 -1.01 -26.25 -19.81
C LEU A 57 -2.16 -25.42 -20.41
N VAL A 58 -2.72 -25.84 -21.55
CA VAL A 58 -3.88 -25.18 -22.17
C VAL A 58 -5.11 -25.25 -21.26
N LEU A 59 -5.36 -26.41 -20.62
CA LEU A 59 -6.47 -26.56 -19.66
C LEU A 59 -6.29 -25.65 -18.44
N VAL A 60 -5.08 -25.57 -17.90
CA VAL A 60 -4.76 -24.65 -16.78
C VAL A 60 -4.99 -23.20 -17.19
N VAL A 61 -4.50 -22.79 -18.36
CA VAL A 61 -4.72 -21.42 -18.87
C VAL A 61 -6.20 -21.13 -19.07
N ALA A 62 -6.98 -22.07 -19.63
CA ALA A 62 -8.42 -21.92 -19.81
C ALA A 62 -9.16 -21.78 -18.47
N ILE A 63 -8.77 -22.57 -17.46
CA ILE A 63 -9.33 -22.49 -16.10
C ILE A 63 -9.00 -21.12 -15.49
N VAL A 64 -7.73 -20.69 -15.55
CA VAL A 64 -7.29 -19.39 -15.01
C VAL A 64 -8.03 -18.25 -15.70
N PHE A 65 -8.13 -18.27 -17.04
CA PHE A 65 -8.87 -17.29 -17.81
C PHE A 65 -10.35 -17.25 -17.41
N THR A 66 -10.99 -18.42 -17.30
CA THR A 66 -12.39 -18.52 -16.87
C THR A 66 -12.60 -17.96 -15.46
N VAL A 67 -11.69 -18.27 -14.53
CA VAL A 67 -11.73 -17.74 -13.16
C VAL A 67 -11.58 -16.21 -13.16
N ILE A 68 -10.67 -15.65 -13.95
CA ILE A 68 -10.49 -14.19 -14.06
C ILE A 68 -11.78 -13.54 -14.60
N VAL A 69 -12.39 -14.10 -15.64
CA VAL A 69 -13.63 -13.56 -16.22
C VAL A 69 -14.80 -13.64 -15.24
N ILE A 70 -14.99 -14.76 -14.56
CA ILE A 70 -16.06 -14.93 -13.56
C ILE A 70 -15.84 -13.97 -12.38
N ARG A 71 -14.62 -13.90 -11.83
CA ARG A 71 -14.29 -12.97 -10.73
C ARG A 71 -14.54 -11.53 -11.13
N ASN A 72 -14.14 -11.13 -12.33
CA ASN A 72 -14.36 -9.78 -12.86
C ASN A 72 -15.85 -9.51 -13.10
N SER A 73 -16.61 -10.48 -13.63
CA SER A 73 -18.06 -10.36 -13.82
C SER A 73 -18.81 -10.22 -12.50
N ASN A 74 -18.50 -11.05 -11.51
CA ASN A 74 -19.11 -11.00 -10.18
C ASN A 74 -18.76 -9.70 -9.44
N ALA A 75 -17.53 -9.21 -9.60
CA ALA A 75 -17.11 -7.92 -9.06
C ALA A 75 -17.95 -6.76 -9.66
N ARG A 76 -18.22 -6.77 -10.97
CA ARG A 76 -19.07 -5.76 -11.61
C ARG A 76 -20.52 -5.83 -11.15
N LYS A 77 -21.13 -7.03 -11.13
CA LYS A 77 -22.52 -7.21 -10.70
C LYS A 77 -22.75 -6.76 -9.25
N SER A 78 -21.85 -7.14 -8.34
CA SER A 78 -21.92 -6.70 -6.95
C SER A 78 -21.70 -5.19 -6.83
N ALA A 79 -20.73 -4.61 -7.54
CA ALA A 79 -20.53 -3.16 -7.58
C ALA A 79 -21.76 -2.40 -8.09
N GLU A 80 -22.41 -2.88 -9.15
CA GLU A 80 -23.65 -2.29 -9.68
C GLU A 80 -24.81 -2.40 -8.68
N MET A 81 -24.96 -3.56 -8.03
CA MET A 81 -25.95 -3.75 -6.97
C MET A 81 -25.76 -2.76 -5.82
N PHE A 82 -24.53 -2.57 -5.34
CA PHE A 82 -24.23 -1.58 -4.30
C PHE A 82 -24.41 -0.13 -4.76
N ALA A 83 -24.14 0.16 -6.03
CA ALA A 83 -24.32 1.50 -6.59
C ALA A 83 -25.80 1.89 -6.67
N ARG A 84 -26.69 0.93 -6.94
CA ARG A 84 -28.14 1.15 -7.00
C ARG A 84 -28.79 1.25 -5.62
N ALA A 85 -28.22 0.59 -4.62
CA ALA A 85 -28.69 0.64 -3.25
C ALA A 85 -28.39 2.03 -2.63
N ASN A 86 -29.42 2.74 -2.21
CA ASN A 86 -29.31 4.08 -1.64
C ASN A 86 -29.96 4.20 -0.27
N THR A 87 -30.88 3.31 0.09
CA THR A 87 -31.48 3.26 1.42
C THR A 87 -30.71 2.33 2.34
N LEU A 88 -30.95 2.48 3.65
CA LEU A 88 -30.35 1.61 4.67
C LEU A 88 -30.73 0.15 4.42
N GLU A 89 -31.99 -0.09 4.09
CA GLU A 89 -32.57 -1.41 3.84
C GLU A 89 -31.98 -2.03 2.57
N GLU A 90 -31.87 -1.27 1.48
CA GLU A 90 -31.30 -1.74 0.22
C GLU A 90 -29.81 -2.08 0.37
N ILE A 91 -29.04 -1.23 1.05
CA ILE A 91 -27.60 -1.46 1.23
C ILE A 91 -27.38 -2.68 2.13
N THR A 92 -28.19 -2.84 3.17
CA THR A 92 -28.13 -4.01 4.06
C THR A 92 -28.43 -5.30 3.29
N ALA A 93 -29.52 -5.33 2.52
CA ALA A 93 -29.88 -6.49 1.69
C ALA A 93 -28.81 -6.81 0.63
N ALA A 94 -28.16 -5.80 0.05
CA ALA A 94 -27.04 -6.00 -0.87
C ALA A 94 -25.81 -6.58 -0.15
N LEU A 95 -25.51 -6.14 1.08
CA LEU A 95 -24.40 -6.63 1.88
C LEU A 95 -24.63 -8.06 2.38
N GLU A 96 -25.87 -8.48 2.58
CA GLU A 96 -26.21 -9.88 2.88
C GLU A 96 -25.97 -10.81 1.69
N LYS A 97 -26.28 -10.34 0.48
CA LYS A 97 -26.07 -11.11 -0.77
C LYS A 97 -24.60 -11.21 -1.16
N ALA A 98 -23.80 -10.18 -0.88
CA ALA A 98 -22.40 -10.10 -1.31
C ALA A 98 -21.47 -9.53 -0.22
N PRO A 99 -21.37 -10.16 0.97
CA PRO A 99 -20.69 -9.59 2.14
C PRO A 99 -19.18 -9.42 1.97
N SER A 100 -18.56 -10.23 1.10
CA SER A 100 -17.12 -10.29 0.82
C SER A 100 -16.75 -9.73 -0.56
N ALA A 101 -17.69 -9.11 -1.28
CA ALA A 101 -17.39 -8.48 -2.55
C ALA A 101 -16.35 -7.34 -2.36
N ALA A 102 -15.50 -7.14 -3.37
CA ALA A 102 -14.47 -6.09 -3.32
C ALA A 102 -15.05 -4.68 -3.12
N SER A 103 -16.29 -4.46 -3.53
CA SER A 103 -17.07 -3.22 -3.36
C SER A 103 -17.83 -3.13 -2.03
N ALA A 104 -17.91 -4.22 -1.25
CA ALA A 104 -18.62 -4.25 0.03
C ALA A 104 -18.08 -3.23 1.05
N PRO A 105 -16.75 -3.00 1.20
CA PRO A 105 -16.24 -2.00 2.14
C PRO A 105 -16.77 -0.58 1.89
N ALA A 106 -16.90 -0.17 0.61
CA ALA A 106 -17.46 1.13 0.27
C ALA A 106 -18.95 1.21 0.59
N ALA A 107 -19.71 0.15 0.33
CA ALA A 107 -21.12 0.05 0.72
C ALA A 107 -21.30 0.08 2.24
N ARG A 108 -20.43 -0.61 3.00
CA ARG A 108 -20.40 -0.54 4.47
C ARG A 108 -20.12 0.87 4.98
N PHE A 109 -19.23 1.61 4.33
CA PHE A 109 -18.94 2.99 4.72
C PHE A 109 -20.19 3.86 4.57
N ARG A 110 -20.91 3.73 3.44
CA ARG A 110 -22.19 4.43 3.20
C ARG A 110 -23.24 4.04 4.24
N LEU A 111 -23.38 2.74 4.53
CA LEU A 111 -24.30 2.24 5.54
C LEU A 111 -23.97 2.81 6.93
N ALA A 112 -22.68 2.84 7.30
CA ALA A 112 -22.22 3.43 8.55
C ALA A 112 -22.56 4.92 8.63
N SER A 113 -22.38 5.68 7.54
CA SER A 113 -22.79 7.10 7.46
C SER A 113 -24.29 7.29 7.69
N LEU A 114 -25.14 6.44 7.09
CA LEU A 114 -26.59 6.48 7.34
C LEU A 114 -26.94 6.17 8.79
N TYR A 115 -26.24 5.22 9.43
CA TYR A 115 -26.41 4.97 10.86
C TYR A 115 -25.97 6.17 11.71
N LEU A 116 -24.88 6.86 11.36
CA LEU A 116 -24.44 8.09 12.03
C LEU A 116 -25.48 9.21 11.93
N GLU A 117 -26.09 9.40 10.76
CA GLU A 117 -27.17 10.39 10.57
C GLU A 117 -28.37 10.09 11.48
N LYS A 118 -28.68 8.81 11.66
CA LYS A 118 -29.72 8.32 12.60
C LYS A 118 -29.25 8.31 14.06
N LYS A 119 -28.01 8.72 14.35
CA LYS A 119 -27.35 8.65 15.68
C LYS A 119 -27.25 7.24 16.26
N ASP A 120 -27.39 6.22 15.43
CA ASP A 120 -27.14 4.83 15.83
C ASP A 120 -25.63 4.55 15.78
N TYR A 121 -24.95 5.01 16.82
CA TYR A 121 -23.50 4.87 16.94
C TYR A 121 -23.07 3.41 17.05
N THR A 122 -23.90 2.54 17.61
CA THR A 122 -23.59 1.11 17.76
C THR A 122 -23.57 0.42 16.41
N ALA A 123 -24.59 0.64 15.58
CA ALA A 123 -24.64 0.07 14.24
C ALA A 123 -23.57 0.66 13.33
N ALA A 124 -23.32 1.98 13.41
CA ALA A 124 -22.23 2.62 12.66
C ALA A 124 -20.86 2.02 13.02
N ARG A 125 -20.58 1.82 14.31
CA ARG A 125 -19.35 1.17 14.79
C ARG A 125 -19.16 -0.20 14.16
N ALA A 126 -20.19 -1.04 14.23
CA ALA A 126 -20.12 -2.41 13.71
C ALA A 126 -19.72 -2.43 12.22
N GLN A 127 -20.25 -1.50 11.42
CA GLN A 127 -19.89 -1.42 10.01
C GLN A 127 -18.46 -0.92 9.78
N PHE A 128 -17.98 0.07 10.52
CA PHE A 128 -16.60 0.53 10.40
C PHE A 128 -15.58 -0.51 10.85
N GLU A 129 -15.87 -1.25 11.93
CA GLU A 129 -15.00 -2.35 12.38
C GLU A 129 -14.86 -3.45 11.33
N LEU A 130 -15.96 -3.78 10.64
CA LEU A 130 -15.92 -4.75 9.55
C LEU A 130 -15.04 -4.27 8.39
N ILE A 131 -15.00 -2.97 8.10
CA ILE A 131 -14.11 -2.41 7.09
C ILE A 131 -12.66 -2.50 7.55
N ALA A 132 -12.35 -1.98 8.74
CA ALA A 132 -10.99 -1.93 9.27
C ALA A 132 -10.34 -3.32 9.38
N LYS A 133 -11.13 -4.36 9.72
CA LYS A 133 -10.64 -5.73 9.89
C LYS A 133 -10.51 -6.52 8.59
N ASN A 134 -11.42 -6.32 7.62
CA ASN A 134 -11.59 -7.26 6.51
C ASN A 134 -11.20 -6.72 5.14
N THR A 135 -10.92 -5.42 5.01
CA THR A 135 -10.55 -4.84 3.71
C THR A 135 -9.06 -5.00 3.43
N SER A 136 -8.71 -5.38 2.19
CA SER A 136 -7.33 -5.33 1.70
C SER A 136 -6.93 -3.93 1.21
N ASN A 137 -7.88 -3.00 1.12
CA ASN A 137 -7.62 -1.62 0.73
C ASN A 137 -7.16 -0.82 1.95
N ALA A 138 -5.84 -0.60 2.05
CA ALA A 138 -5.22 0.13 3.16
C ALA A 138 -5.86 1.51 3.41
N PHE A 139 -6.20 2.25 2.35
CA PHE A 139 -6.86 3.56 2.50
C PHE A 139 -8.23 3.46 3.15
N LEU A 140 -9.08 2.51 2.70
CA LEU A 140 -10.40 2.32 3.31
C LEU A 140 -10.30 1.78 4.74
N SER A 141 -9.30 0.93 5.02
CA SER A 141 -9.05 0.44 6.37
C SER A 141 -8.74 1.60 7.32
N GLU A 142 -7.75 2.43 6.97
CA GLU A 142 -7.35 3.58 7.79
C GLU A 142 -8.46 4.63 7.90
N LYS A 143 -9.20 4.89 6.81
CA LYS A 143 -10.35 5.79 6.85
C LYS A 143 -11.45 5.29 7.79
N ALA A 144 -11.70 3.98 7.84
CA ALA A 144 -12.66 3.39 8.77
C ALA A 144 -12.15 3.45 10.22
N SER A 145 -10.86 3.20 10.46
CA SER A 145 -10.22 3.40 11.76
C SER A 145 -10.35 4.84 12.24
N LEU A 146 -10.13 5.82 11.36
CA LEU A 146 -10.30 7.23 11.67
C LEU A 146 -11.76 7.55 12.06
N ALA A 147 -12.73 7.00 11.33
CA ALA A 147 -14.15 7.14 11.66
C ALA A 147 -14.51 6.52 13.01
N LEU A 148 -13.90 5.38 13.38
CA LEU A 148 -14.04 4.79 14.72
C LEU A 148 -13.49 5.72 15.81
N GLY A 149 -12.36 6.39 15.56
CA GLY A 149 -11.82 7.40 16.49
C GLY A 149 -12.79 8.56 16.72
N TYR A 150 -13.39 9.10 15.65
CA TYR A 150 -14.43 10.14 15.80
C TYR A 150 -15.67 9.63 16.53
N LEU A 151 -16.03 8.36 16.35
CA LEU A 151 -17.15 7.75 17.05
C LEU A 151 -16.87 7.55 18.55
N ASP A 152 -15.64 7.16 18.90
CA ASP A 152 -15.17 7.13 20.29
C ASP A 152 -15.26 8.53 20.91
N GLU A 153 -14.84 9.56 20.18
CA GLU A 153 -14.94 10.93 20.65
C GLU A 153 -16.39 11.39 20.86
N LEU A 154 -17.27 11.15 19.89
CA LEU A 154 -18.70 11.47 19.97
C LEU A 154 -19.40 10.78 21.14
N THR A 155 -18.93 9.59 21.52
CA THR A 155 -19.47 8.80 22.64
C THR A 155 -18.77 9.07 23.97
N GLY A 156 -17.91 10.10 24.03
CA GLY A 156 -17.25 10.55 25.25
C GLY A 156 -15.96 9.79 25.62
N LYS A 157 -15.53 8.83 24.81
CA LYS A 157 -14.32 8.02 25.01
C LYS A 157 -13.10 8.71 24.41
N LYS A 158 -12.79 9.91 24.89
CA LYS A 158 -11.73 10.76 24.31
C LYS A 158 -10.35 10.11 24.35
N GLU A 159 -10.03 9.33 25.38
CA GLU A 159 -8.75 8.63 25.51
C GLU A 159 -8.59 7.52 24.46
N ASP A 160 -9.67 6.81 24.12
CA ASP A 160 -9.65 5.78 23.08
C ASP A 160 -9.58 6.41 21.69
N ALA A 161 -10.35 7.48 21.44
CA ALA A 161 -10.24 8.29 20.24
C ALA A 161 -8.81 8.80 20.02
N LEU A 162 -8.17 9.29 21.09
CA LEU A 162 -6.82 9.80 21.05
C LEU A 162 -5.78 8.74 20.67
N LYS A 163 -5.92 7.50 21.17
CA LYS A 163 -5.05 6.38 20.78
C LYS A 163 -5.15 6.10 19.29
N VAL A 164 -6.37 6.10 18.75
CA VAL A 164 -6.63 5.88 17.33
C VAL A 164 -6.02 7.00 16.49
N PHE A 165 -6.33 8.26 16.81
CA PHE A 165 -5.82 9.41 16.06
C PHE A 165 -4.29 9.53 16.12
N ALA A 166 -3.69 9.35 17.29
CA ALA A 166 -2.23 9.34 17.42
C ALA A 166 -1.60 8.22 16.59
N GLY A 167 -2.14 7.00 16.67
CA GLY A 167 -1.66 5.85 15.89
C GLY A 167 -1.66 6.10 14.38
N ILE A 168 -2.77 6.63 13.85
CA ILE A 168 -2.90 6.97 12.42
C ILE A 168 -1.92 8.10 12.06
N ALA A 169 -1.83 9.17 12.86
CA ALA A 169 -0.94 10.29 12.60
C ALA A 169 0.54 9.88 12.57
N ASP A 170 0.93 9.00 13.49
CA ASP A 170 2.30 8.52 13.73
C ASP A 170 2.72 7.43 12.71
N ASN A 171 1.76 6.74 12.10
CA ASN A 171 2.04 5.72 11.08
C ASN A 171 2.46 6.35 9.74
N MET A 172 3.76 6.32 9.43
CA MET A 172 4.32 6.86 8.18
C MET A 172 3.85 6.14 6.90
N GLN A 173 3.28 4.94 7.01
CA GLN A 173 2.72 4.20 5.87
C GLN A 173 1.30 4.67 5.52
N THR A 174 0.64 5.41 6.42
CA THR A 174 -0.67 6.00 6.16
C THR A 174 -0.54 7.17 5.20
N LEU A 175 -1.55 7.36 4.33
CA LEU A 175 -1.57 8.47 3.39
C LEU A 175 -1.50 9.83 4.12
N PRO A 176 -0.75 10.82 3.58
CA PRO A 176 -0.56 12.13 4.21
C PRO A 176 -1.86 12.82 4.62
N ASP A 177 -2.91 12.76 3.79
CA ASP A 177 -4.19 13.41 4.08
C ASP A 177 -4.86 12.84 5.35
N LEU A 178 -4.87 11.51 5.51
CA LEU A 178 -5.43 10.86 6.71
C LEU A 178 -4.56 11.13 7.93
N ARG A 179 -3.24 11.18 7.77
CA ARG A 179 -2.32 11.52 8.86
C ARG A 179 -2.51 12.97 9.32
N ALA A 180 -2.75 13.89 8.40
CA ALA A 180 -2.98 15.29 8.70
C ALA A 180 -4.29 15.49 9.46
N GLU A 181 -5.35 14.82 9.02
CA GLU A 181 -6.63 14.80 9.72
C GLU A 181 -6.48 14.23 11.14
N ALA A 182 -5.85 13.06 11.27
CA ALA A 182 -5.65 12.42 12.57
C ALA A 182 -4.75 13.25 13.50
N ALA A 183 -3.70 13.90 12.96
CA ALA A 183 -2.84 14.78 13.74
C ALA A 183 -3.61 16.00 14.25
N TYR A 184 -4.46 16.60 13.42
CA TYR A 184 -5.35 17.66 13.85
C TYR A 184 -6.30 17.19 14.97
N ALA A 185 -6.97 16.05 14.78
CA ALA A 185 -7.91 15.50 15.76
C ALA A 185 -7.24 15.19 17.11
N ALA A 186 -6.09 14.51 17.10
CA ALA A 186 -5.29 14.27 18.32
C ALA A 186 -4.84 15.58 18.97
N GLY A 187 -4.32 16.52 18.16
CA GLY A 187 -3.87 17.83 18.62
C GLY A 187 -4.99 18.64 19.29
N ARG A 188 -6.21 18.59 18.74
CA ARG A 188 -7.40 19.23 19.31
C ARG A 188 -7.78 18.62 20.66
N ILE A 189 -7.78 17.29 20.77
CA ILE A 189 -8.07 16.62 22.04
C ILE A 189 -7.02 17.01 23.11
N TYR A 190 -5.73 17.00 22.77
CA TYR A 190 -4.68 17.44 23.70
C TYR A 190 -4.82 18.91 24.10
N PHE A 191 -5.24 19.77 23.16
CA PHE A 191 -5.52 21.18 23.43
C PHE A 191 -6.65 21.34 24.45
N GLU A 192 -7.76 20.61 24.26
CA GLU A 192 -8.90 20.61 25.20
C GLU A 192 -8.49 20.09 26.58
N GLN A 193 -7.60 19.11 26.65
CA GLN A 193 -7.02 18.59 27.88
C GLN A 193 -5.97 19.53 28.52
N LYS A 194 -5.69 20.70 27.92
CA LYS A 194 -4.61 21.64 28.31
C LYS A 194 -3.20 21.03 28.26
N ASN A 195 -3.03 19.89 27.59
CA ASN A 195 -1.72 19.31 27.33
C ASN A 195 -1.10 20.00 26.11
N TYR A 196 -0.67 21.24 26.33
CA TYR A 196 -0.19 22.13 25.28
C TYR A 196 1.08 21.62 24.60
N GLU A 197 1.93 20.87 25.30
CA GLU A 197 3.14 20.27 24.73
C GLU A 197 2.79 19.24 23.64
N ARG A 198 1.90 18.30 23.96
CA ARG A 198 1.42 17.30 22.99
C ARG A 198 0.59 17.96 21.89
N ALA A 199 -0.27 18.92 22.23
CA ALA A 199 -1.04 19.67 21.25
C ALA A 199 -0.13 20.34 20.21
N ARG A 200 0.93 21.05 20.65
CA ARG A 200 1.94 21.64 19.75
C ARG A 200 2.60 20.60 18.86
N THR A 201 2.97 19.45 19.41
CA THR A 201 3.62 18.37 18.66
C THR A 201 2.75 17.87 17.50
N TYR A 202 1.48 17.57 17.76
CA TYR A 202 0.58 17.06 16.72
C TYR A 202 0.12 18.15 15.74
N LEU A 203 -0.24 19.34 16.23
CA LEU A 203 -0.75 20.43 15.38
C LEU A 203 0.33 21.06 14.48
N SER A 204 1.61 20.98 14.85
CA SER A 204 2.70 21.52 14.03
C SER A 204 3.20 20.57 12.94
N ARG A 205 2.69 19.33 12.91
CA ARG A 205 3.19 18.28 12.01
C ARG A 205 2.93 18.58 10.54
N PHE A 206 1.83 19.27 10.24
CA PHE A 206 1.45 19.63 8.87
C PHE A 206 1.30 21.15 8.76
N ARG A 207 1.91 21.73 7.72
CA ARG A 207 1.87 23.17 7.49
C ARG A 207 0.59 23.55 6.73
N PRO A 208 0.05 24.76 6.95
CA PRO A 208 -0.96 25.31 6.07
C PRO A 208 -0.45 25.35 4.64
N ASP A 209 -1.28 24.92 3.70
CA ASP A 209 -1.00 24.97 2.27
C ASP A 209 -2.33 25.16 1.52
N SER A 210 -2.33 26.04 0.53
CA SER A 210 -3.50 26.33 -0.29
C SER A 210 -3.52 25.40 -1.50
N GLY A 211 -4.39 24.38 -1.48
CA GLY A 211 -4.63 23.51 -2.64
C GLY A 211 -4.61 22.01 -2.34
N THR A 212 -4.26 21.59 -1.12
CA THR A 212 -4.22 20.18 -0.72
C THR A 212 -5.13 19.90 0.48
N VAL A 213 -5.70 18.69 0.55
CA VAL A 213 -6.50 18.26 1.71
C VAL A 213 -5.65 18.28 2.99
N THR A 214 -4.40 17.82 2.90
CA THR A 214 -3.38 18.00 3.95
C THR A 214 -3.25 19.47 4.39
N GLY A 215 -3.22 20.42 3.46
CA GLY A 215 -3.11 21.86 3.75
C GLY A 215 -4.34 22.45 4.46
N VAL A 216 -5.54 21.90 4.22
CA VAL A 216 -6.77 22.26 4.96
C VAL A 216 -6.60 21.92 6.44
N TRP A 217 -6.15 20.70 6.76
CA TRP A 217 -5.87 20.30 8.15
C TRP A 217 -4.73 21.09 8.78
N GLY A 218 -3.70 21.45 8.01
CA GLY A 218 -2.66 22.37 8.45
C GLY A 218 -3.21 23.75 8.83
N THR A 219 -4.17 24.27 8.06
CA THR A 219 -4.85 25.54 8.36
C THR A 219 -5.63 25.47 9.67
N TYR A 220 -6.43 24.42 9.88
CA TYR A 220 -7.14 24.21 11.14
C TYR A 220 -6.19 24.03 12.32
N SER A 221 -5.07 23.32 12.10
CA SER A 221 -4.06 23.09 13.13
C SER A 221 -3.38 24.40 13.55
N ASN A 222 -3.03 25.25 12.58
CA ASN A 222 -2.42 26.55 12.84
C ASN A 222 -3.35 27.48 13.64
N ALA A 223 -4.66 27.44 13.36
CA ALA A 223 -5.64 28.21 14.13
C ALA A 223 -5.69 27.81 15.62
N LEU A 224 -5.50 26.53 15.94
CA LEU A 224 -5.39 26.06 17.33
C LEU A 224 -4.03 26.41 17.94
N LEU A 225 -2.93 26.28 17.20
CA LEU A 225 -1.58 26.62 17.67
C LEU A 225 -1.47 28.06 18.17
N GLN A 226 -2.11 29.00 17.49
CA GLN A 226 -2.13 30.41 17.89
C GLN A 226 -2.79 30.65 19.25
N LYS A 227 -3.69 29.76 19.68
CA LYS A 227 -4.37 29.85 20.98
C LYS A 227 -3.58 29.20 22.11
N ILE A 228 -2.50 28.48 21.81
CA ILE A 228 -1.69 27.81 22.82
C ILE A 228 -0.79 28.85 23.52
N PRO A 229 -0.84 28.97 24.86
CA PRO A 229 0.06 29.85 25.60
C PRO A 229 1.52 29.57 25.26
N ALA A 230 2.35 30.61 25.18
CA ALA A 230 3.79 30.44 24.97
C ALA A 230 4.35 29.45 25.99
N ALA A 231 5.20 28.53 25.53
CA ALA A 231 5.90 27.64 26.45
C ALA A 231 6.63 28.52 27.49
N PRO A 232 6.54 28.23 28.80
CA PRO A 232 7.33 28.96 29.78
C PRO A 232 8.78 28.87 29.32
N ALA A 233 9.43 30.04 29.17
CA ALA A 233 10.81 30.11 28.72
C ALA A 233 11.60 29.13 29.59
N THR A 234 12.17 28.09 28.97
CA THR A 234 13.12 27.22 29.65
C THR A 234 14.23 28.14 30.11
N VAL A 235 14.26 28.50 31.39
CA VAL A 235 15.40 29.14 32.01
C VAL A 235 16.52 28.14 31.84
N LYS A 236 17.34 28.36 30.82
CA LYS A 236 18.59 27.65 30.62
C LYS A 236 19.44 28.06 31.81
N THR A 237 19.33 27.32 32.91
CA THR A 237 20.20 27.47 34.08
C THR A 237 21.62 27.43 33.56
N ALA A 238 22.25 28.60 33.56
CA ALA A 238 23.65 28.75 33.23
C ALA A 238 24.42 27.79 34.12
N ALA A 239 25.20 26.91 33.50
CA ALA A 239 26.11 26.02 34.22
C ALA A 239 27.02 26.89 35.10
N GLU A 240 26.85 26.73 36.41
CA GLU A 240 27.69 27.37 37.42
C GLU A 240 29.12 26.80 37.29
N PRO A 241 30.16 27.64 37.21
CA PRO A 241 31.52 27.14 37.04
C PRO A 241 31.95 26.40 38.31
N VAL A 242 32.30 25.13 38.15
CA VAL A 242 32.86 24.28 39.22
C VAL A 242 34.15 24.91 39.72
N VAL A 243 34.10 25.54 40.89
CA VAL A 243 35.27 25.97 41.64
C VAL A 243 35.92 24.71 42.24
N LYS A 244 37.03 24.28 41.66
CA LYS A 244 37.90 23.26 42.24
C LYS A 244 38.60 23.85 43.48
N LYS A 245 38.41 23.22 44.63
CA LYS A 245 39.31 23.34 45.79
C LYS A 245 40.41 22.29 45.67
#